data_AF-A0A3D1APP0-F1
#
_entry.id   AF-A0A3D1APP0-F1
#
_cell.length_a   1.000
_cell.length_b   1.000
_cell.length_c   1.000
_cell.angle_alpha   90.00
_cell.angle_beta   90.00
_cell.angle_gamma   90.00
#
_symmetry.space_group_name_H-M   'P 1'
#
loop_
_entity.id
_entity.type
_entity.pdbx_description
1 polymer ?
#
loop_
_entity_poly.entity_id
_entity_poly.type
_entity_poly.pdbx_seq_one_letter_code
_entity_poly.pdbx_strand_id
1 'polypeptide(L)'
;MKKSIICSAAFALVFGFAVVNNAVAAPDKGPAVITLKTEAAKKPATFPHAKHQAKNECDVCHKSADFPADKKWSMKAGHALCQGCHKAQGKGPTKCGECHK
;
A
#
# COMPACT_ATOMS: atom_id res chain seq x y z
N MET A 1 -32.70 -66.43 3.21
CA MET A 1 -34.14 -66.14 3.02
C MET A 1 -34.49 -64.86 3.79
N LYS A 2 -34.93 -63.82 3.08
CA LYS A 2 -35.76 -62.68 3.56
C LYS A 2 -35.05 -61.80 4.63
N LYS A 3 -34.77 -60.52 4.42
CA LYS A 3 -35.72 -59.44 4.08
C LYS A 3 -34.91 -58.20 3.65
N SER A 4 -35.14 -57.74 2.43
CA SER A 4 -34.76 -56.39 1.98
C SER A 4 -35.97 -55.49 2.17
N ILE A 5 -35.87 -54.49 3.04
CA ILE A 5 -36.66 -53.24 2.97
C ILE A 5 -35.71 -52.13 3.42
N ILE A 6 -35.04 -51.50 2.44
CA ILE A 6 -34.26 -50.27 2.63
C ILE A 6 -35.21 -49.14 2.19
N CYS A 7 -35.79 -48.44 3.16
CA CYS A 7 -36.58 -47.24 2.92
C CYS A 7 -35.62 -46.07 2.67
N SER A 8 -35.59 -45.65 1.41
CA SER A 8 -35.07 -44.39 0.93
C SER A 8 -35.70 -43.22 1.70
N ALA A 9 -34.88 -42.47 2.44
CA ALA A 9 -35.18 -41.11 2.83
C ALA A 9 -33.99 -40.24 2.41
N ALA A 10 -34.23 -39.44 1.39
CA ALA A 10 -33.33 -38.44 0.87
C ALA A 10 -32.89 -37.49 2.00
N PHE A 11 -31.60 -37.49 2.31
CA PHE A 11 -30.97 -36.40 3.06
C PHE A 11 -30.04 -35.67 2.10
N ALA A 12 -30.64 -34.79 1.30
CA ALA A 12 -29.93 -33.78 0.55
C ALA A 12 -29.30 -32.80 1.55
N LEU A 13 -28.07 -33.08 1.96
CA LEU A 13 -27.23 -32.11 2.67
C LEU A 13 -26.18 -31.58 1.70
N VAL A 14 -26.63 -30.65 0.87
CA VAL A 14 -25.77 -29.70 0.15
C VAL A 14 -25.21 -28.75 1.21
N PHE A 15 -24.11 -29.14 1.86
CA PHE A 15 -23.26 -28.18 2.55
C PHE A 15 -22.30 -27.59 1.51
N GLY A 16 -22.78 -26.54 0.84
CA GLY A 16 -21.93 -25.62 0.12
C GLY A 16 -20.95 -24.98 1.09
N PHE A 17 -19.70 -25.42 1.03
CA PHE A 17 -18.58 -24.67 1.61
C PHE A 17 -18.38 -23.42 0.74
N ALA A 18 -19.15 -22.38 1.04
CA ALA A 18 -18.86 -21.04 0.55
C ALA A 18 -17.50 -20.64 1.14
N VAL A 19 -16.45 -20.71 0.33
CA VAL A 19 -15.16 -20.11 0.64
C VAL A 19 -15.38 -18.60 0.64
N VAL A 20 -15.69 -18.06 1.82
CA VAL A 20 -15.76 -16.62 2.04
C VAL A 20 -14.33 -16.12 2.07
N ASN A 21 -13.81 -15.75 0.89
CA ASN A 21 -12.51 -15.09 0.77
C ASN A 21 -12.68 -13.65 1.26
N ASN A 22 -12.69 -13.47 2.58
CA ASN A 22 -12.59 -12.17 3.22
C ASN A 22 -11.13 -11.71 3.11
N ALA A 23 -10.79 -11.09 1.99
CA ALA A 23 -9.58 -10.28 1.87
C ALA A 23 -9.76 -9.06 2.79
N VAL A 24 -9.48 -9.27 4.08
CA VAL A 24 -9.32 -8.19 5.05
C VAL A 24 -8.18 -7.30 4.57
N ALA A 25 -8.53 -6.13 4.04
CA ALA A 25 -7.57 -5.08 3.81
C ALA A 25 -6.95 -4.72 5.17
N ALA A 26 -5.66 -5.00 5.34
CA ALA A 26 -4.95 -4.67 6.56
C ALA A 26 -5.05 -3.15 6.82
N PRO A 27 -5.52 -2.72 8.01
CA PRO A 27 -5.80 -1.31 8.31
C PRO A 27 -4.57 -0.39 8.25
N ASP A 28 -3.36 -0.97 8.19
CA ASP A 28 -2.08 -0.24 8.29
C ASP A 28 -1.44 0.10 6.93
N LYS A 29 -2.18 -0.03 5.82
CA LYS A 29 -1.64 0.26 4.49
C LYS A 29 -2.14 1.60 3.95
N GLY A 30 -1.21 2.55 3.83
CA GLY A 30 -1.45 3.80 3.11
C GLY A 30 -1.68 3.57 1.61
N PRO A 31 -2.09 4.61 0.85
CA PRO A 31 -2.31 4.50 -0.59
C PRO A 31 -1.10 3.90 -1.31
N ALA A 32 -1.32 3.07 -2.32
CA ALA A 32 -0.21 2.39 -2.99
C ALA A 32 0.73 3.36 -3.74
N VAL A 33 0.15 4.41 -4.32
CA VAL A 33 0.84 5.51 -5.00
C VAL A 33 0.21 6.82 -4.57
N ILE A 34 1.04 7.82 -4.32
CA ILE A 34 0.64 9.17 -3.89
C ILE A 34 1.23 10.17 -4.87
N THR A 35 0.43 11.14 -5.29
CA THR A 35 0.92 12.29 -6.05
C THR A 35 1.14 13.46 -5.10
N LEU A 36 2.39 13.86 -4.92
CA LEU A 36 2.76 15.01 -4.10
C LEU A 36 2.55 16.28 -4.91
N LYS A 37 1.36 16.86 -4.78
CA LYS A 37 0.99 18.14 -5.41
C LYS A 37 1.29 19.28 -4.45
N THR A 38 1.91 20.33 -4.99
CA THR A 38 2.01 21.63 -4.35
C THR A 38 1.46 22.65 -5.33
N GLU A 39 0.89 23.74 -4.86
CA GLU A 39 0.30 24.78 -5.74
C GLU A 39 1.35 25.36 -6.70
N ALA A 40 2.62 25.39 -6.27
CA ALA A 40 3.75 25.88 -7.07
C ALA A 40 4.34 24.83 -8.02
N ALA A 41 4.00 23.54 -7.90
CA ALA A 41 4.62 22.48 -8.68
C ALA A 41 4.01 22.38 -10.08
N LYS A 42 4.76 22.82 -11.10
CA LYS A 42 4.40 22.64 -12.52
C LYS A 42 4.31 21.17 -12.94
N LYS A 43 5.08 20.30 -12.27
CA LYS A 43 5.07 18.84 -12.44
C LYS A 43 5.09 18.17 -11.06
N PRO A 44 3.97 17.62 -10.59
CA PRO A 44 3.91 16.94 -9.29
C PRO A 44 4.83 15.72 -9.24
N ALA A 45 5.38 15.42 -8.07
CA ALA A 45 6.16 14.20 -7.89
C ALA A 45 5.22 13.00 -7.67
N THR A 46 5.55 11.85 -8.26
CA THR A 46 4.86 10.59 -7.98
C THR A 46 5.66 9.77 -6.97
N PHE A 47 5.01 9.39 -5.87
CA PHE A 47 5.59 8.61 -4.79
C PHE A 47 4.93 7.23 -4.71
N PRO A 48 5.64 6.13 -5.07
CA PRO A 48 5.14 4.78 -4.92
C PRO A 48 5.26 4.33 -3.46
N HIS A 49 4.34 4.79 -2.60
CA HIS A 49 4.34 4.54 -1.15
C HIS A 49 4.39 3.05 -0.82
N ALA A 50 3.65 2.18 -1.51
CA ALA A 50 3.69 0.73 -1.28
C ALA A 50 5.09 0.13 -1.48
N LYS A 51 5.88 0.63 -2.46
CA LYS A 51 7.25 0.15 -2.69
C LYS A 51 8.19 0.53 -1.55
N HIS A 52 7.93 1.66 -0.90
CA HIS A 52 8.73 2.15 0.23
C HIS A 52 8.30 1.46 1.52
N GLN A 53 7.00 1.31 1.76
CA GLN A 53 6.44 0.57 2.90
C GLN A 53 6.90 -0.89 2.92
N ALA A 54 7.11 -1.52 1.76
CA ALA A 54 7.64 -2.88 1.68
C ALA A 54 9.12 -3.01 2.10
N LYS A 55 9.84 -1.89 2.30
CA LYS A 55 11.29 -1.87 2.55
C LYS A 55 11.71 -1.02 3.76
N ASN A 56 10.79 -0.26 4.33
CA ASN A 56 11.06 0.69 5.40
C ASN A 56 9.91 0.69 6.41
N GLU A 57 10.26 0.92 7.67
CA GLU A 57 9.29 1.17 8.73
C GLU A 57 8.57 2.51 8.53
N CYS A 58 7.33 2.62 9.02
CA CYS A 58 6.50 3.82 8.89
C CYS A 58 7.21 5.09 9.43
N ASP A 59 7.94 4.93 10.52
CA ASP A 59 8.61 6.02 11.25
C ASP A 59 9.76 6.64 10.46
N VAL A 60 10.37 5.91 9.52
CA VAL A 60 11.47 6.42 8.66
C VAL A 60 11.05 7.71 7.94
N CYS A 61 9.78 7.80 7.55
CA CYS A 61 9.22 8.99 6.94
C CYS A 61 8.35 9.78 7.91
N HIS A 62 7.38 9.14 8.58
CA HIS A 62 6.33 9.84 9.32
C HIS A 62 6.78 10.54 10.62
N LYS A 63 7.96 10.19 11.14
CA LYS A 63 8.58 10.88 12.29
C LYS A 63 9.82 11.69 11.90
N SER A 64 10.12 11.80 10.61
CA SER A 64 11.20 12.66 10.13
C SER A 64 10.85 14.13 10.34
N ALA A 65 11.85 14.95 10.67
CA ALA A 65 11.71 16.39 10.79
C ALA A 65 11.30 17.06 9.46
N ASP A 66 11.63 16.43 8.33
CA ASP A 66 11.28 16.91 7.00
C ASP A 66 9.89 16.45 6.52
N PHE A 67 9.18 15.65 7.33
CA PHE A 67 7.82 15.24 7.02
C PHE A 67 6.82 16.33 7.45
N PRO A 68 6.09 16.94 6.51
CA PRO A 68 5.12 17.98 6.86
C PRO A 68 3.88 17.34 7.51
N ALA A 69 3.70 17.56 8.82
CA ALA A 69 2.58 17.03 9.58
C ALA A 69 1.21 17.49 9.05
N ASP A 70 1.15 18.71 8.49
CA ASP A 70 -0.04 19.28 7.87
C ASP A 70 -0.26 18.84 6.41
N LYS A 71 0.56 17.90 5.91
CA LYS A 71 0.59 17.40 4.53
C LYS A 71 0.85 18.48 3.48
N LYS A 72 1.30 19.69 3.87
CA LYS A 72 1.70 20.75 2.95
C LYS A 72 3.13 20.54 2.52
N TRP A 73 3.29 19.84 1.41
CA TRP A 73 4.61 19.59 0.84
C TRP A 73 5.23 20.87 0.27
N SER A 74 6.54 21.00 0.46
CA SER A 74 7.38 21.99 -0.21
C SER A 74 8.50 21.29 -0.95
N MET A 75 9.10 21.97 -1.93
CA MET A 75 10.28 21.46 -2.63
C MET A 75 11.40 21.12 -1.64
N LYS A 76 11.64 22.01 -0.66
CA LYS A 76 12.70 21.83 0.34
C LYS A 76 12.48 20.57 1.18
N ALA A 77 11.30 20.43 1.78
CA ALA A 77 10.96 19.28 2.63
C ALA A 77 10.99 17.96 1.85
N GLY A 78 10.38 17.93 0.66
CA GLY A 78 10.38 16.74 -0.18
C GLY A 78 11.77 16.33 -0.66
N HIS A 79 12.62 17.28 -1.04
CA HIS A 79 14.00 16.98 -1.45
C HIS A 79 14.87 16.57 -0.27
N ALA A 80 14.72 17.21 0.89
CA ALA A 80 15.45 16.84 2.10
C ALA A 80 15.12 15.39 2.53
N LEU A 81 13.84 15.05 2.61
CA LEU A 81 13.39 13.72 3.00
C LEU A 81 13.73 12.65 1.95
N CYS A 82 13.22 12.83 0.72
CA CYS A 82 13.22 11.77 -0.28
C CYS A 82 14.56 11.71 -1.03
N GLN A 83 14.98 12.84 -1.63
CA GLN A 83 16.22 12.89 -2.41
C GLN A 83 17.45 12.76 -1.50
N GLY A 84 17.41 13.31 -0.29
CA GLY A 84 18.46 13.16 0.72
C GLY A 84 18.69 11.69 1.09
N CYS A 85 17.62 10.95 1.42
CA CYS A 85 17.71 9.53 1.69
C CYS A 85 18.27 8.74 0.50
N HIS A 86 17.77 8.99 -0.72
CA HIS A 86 18.27 8.30 -1.93
C HIS A 86 19.75 8.56 -2.19
N LYS A 87 20.22 9.79 -2.00
CA LYS A 87 21.64 10.15 -2.12
C LYS A 87 22.47 9.44 -1.05
N ALA A 88 22.03 9.46 0.20
CA ALA A 88 22.74 8.83 1.31
C ALA A 88 22.85 7.31 1.14
N GLN A 89 21.81 6.66 0.61
CA GLN A 89 21.81 5.22 0.36
C GLN A 89 22.45 4.83 -0.98
N GLY A 90 22.74 5.80 -1.86
CA GLY A 90 23.15 5.54 -3.24
C GLY A 90 22.11 4.75 -4.04
N LYS A 91 20.83 4.86 -3.67
CA LYS A 91 19.72 4.06 -4.22
C LYS A 91 18.51 4.94 -4.48
N GLY A 92 17.84 4.69 -5.60
CA GLY A 92 16.62 5.42 -5.98
C GLY A 92 16.90 6.70 -6.77
N PRO A 93 15.82 7.38 -7.21
CA PRO A 93 15.91 8.54 -8.08
C PRO A 93 16.48 9.77 -7.38
N THR A 94 17.35 10.49 -8.08
CA THR A 94 17.93 11.75 -7.59
C THR A 94 17.83 12.89 -8.60
N LYS A 95 17.34 12.64 -9.82
CA LYS A 95 17.17 13.65 -10.88
C LYS A 95 15.72 14.09 -10.97
N CYS A 96 15.51 15.34 -11.41
CA CYS A 96 14.19 15.98 -11.41
C CYS A 96 13.11 15.14 -12.11
N GLY A 97 13.39 14.67 -13.33
CA GLY A 97 12.43 13.92 -14.15
C GLY A 97 12.16 12.48 -13.73
N GLU A 98 12.91 11.95 -12.75
CA GLU A 98 12.72 10.58 -12.28
C GLU A 98 11.54 10.50 -11.29
N CYS A 99 11.32 11.58 -10.52
CA CYS A 99 10.17 11.74 -9.63
C CYS A 99 9.06 12.61 -10.24
N HIS A 100 9.41 13.66 -10.96
CA HIS A 100 8.49 14.65 -11.54
C HIS A 100 8.25 14.38 -13.03
N LYS A 101 7.23 13.57 -13.33
CA LYS A 101 6.86 13.20 -14.71
C LYS A 101 5.78 14.14 -15.26
#